data_AF-A0A940TT79-F1
#
_entry.id   AF-A0A940TT79-F1
#
_cell.length_a   1.000
_cell.length_b   1.000
_cell.length_c   1.000
_cell.angle_alpha   90.00
_cell.angle_beta   90.00
_cell.angle_gamma   90.00
#
_symmetry.space_group_name_H-M   'P 1'
#
loop_
_entity.id
_entity.type
_entity.pdbx_description
1 polymer ?
#
loop_
_entity_poly.entity_id
_entity_poly.type
_entity_poly.pdbx_seq_one_letter_code
_entity_poly.pdbx_strand_id
1 'polypeptide(L)' 'LKKEGLPVLNYDLDTIDGLAEASFYSILSTPSIIIEDEEEKEVMSWRGVVPTLEEVKQHLSVGR' A
#
# COMPACT_ATOMS: atom_id res chain seq x y z
N LEU A 1 -11.30 -3.66 -3.26
CA LEU A 1 -10.03 -4.41 -3.21
C LEU A 1 -10.15 -5.75 -2.47
N LYS A 2 -10.16 -5.84 -1.13
CA LYS A 2 -10.32 -7.14 -0.42
C LYS A 2 -11.55 -7.95 -0.88
N LYS A 3 -12.70 -7.29 -1.03
CA LYS A 3 -13.95 -7.89 -1.56
C LYS A 3 -13.84 -8.36 -3.01
N GLU A 4 -12.88 -7.84 -3.76
CA GLU A 4 -12.60 -8.20 -5.15
C GLU A 4 -11.54 -9.31 -5.24
N GLY A 5 -11.11 -9.89 -4.11
CA GLY A 5 -10.13 -10.98 -4.06
C GLY A 5 -8.67 -10.54 -4.14
N LEU A 6 -8.39 -9.24 -4.17
CA LEU A 6 -7.03 -8.72 -4.21
C LEU A 6 -6.35 -8.82 -2.83
N PRO A 7 -5.06 -9.19 -2.76
CA PRO A 7 -4.29 -9.16 -1.53
C PRO A 7 -4.17 -7.71 -1.06
N VAL A 8 -4.52 -7.46 0.20
CA VAL A 8 -4.39 -6.14 0.83
C VAL A 8 -3.98 -6.35 2.28
N LEU A 9 -2.80 -5.86 2.63
CA LEU A 9 -2.27 -5.87 3.99
C LEU A 9 -2.56 -4.52 4.66
N ASN A 10 -2.76 -4.54 5.97
CA ASN A 10 -3.00 -3.35 6.78
C ASN A 10 -2.00 -3.37 7.93
N TYR A 11 -1.31 -2.25 8.14
CA TYR A 11 -0.31 -2.11 9.18
C TYR A 11 -0.64 -0.92 10.08
N ASP A 12 -0.48 -1.12 11.38
CA ASP A 12 -0.73 -0.12 12.42
C ASP A 12 0.61 0.28 13.06
N LEU A 13 0.90 1.59 13.11
CA LEU A 13 2.15 2.10 13.68
C LEU A 13 2.24 1.90 15.21
N ASP A 14 1.15 1.53 15.87
CA ASP A 14 1.20 1.15 17.29
C ASP A 14 1.67 -0.32 17.50
N THR A 15 1.96 -1.04 16.41
CA THR A 15 2.47 -2.43 16.43
C THR A 15 3.91 -2.53 15.95
N ILE A 16 4.64 -3.55 16.42
CA ILE A 16 6.02 -3.81 16.00
C ILE A 16 6.09 -4.01 14.47
N ASP A 17 5.19 -4.83 13.93
CA ASP A 17 5.16 -5.13 12.50
C ASP A 17 4.86 -3.88 11.68
N GLY A 18 3.90 -3.05 12.11
CA GLY A 18 3.59 -1.82 11.39
C GLY A 18 4.70 -0.77 11.46
N LEU A 19 5.43 -0.66 12.57
CA LEU A 19 6.63 0.18 12.64
C LEU A 19 7.75 -0.35 11.75
N ALA A 20 7.92 -1.67 11.67
CA ALA A 20 8.93 -2.29 10.82
C ALA A 20 8.64 -2.00 9.33
N GLU A 21 7.42 -2.24 8.87
CA GLU A 21 6.98 -1.95 7.50
C GLU A 21 7.08 -0.46 7.16
N ALA A 22 6.60 0.41 8.06
CA ALA A 22 6.70 1.85 7.86
C ALA A 22 8.16 2.31 7.75
N SER A 23 9.06 1.71 8.52
CA SER A 23 10.49 2.00 8.44
C SER A 23 11.10 1.49 7.13
N PHE A 24 10.76 0.25 6.73
CA PHE A 24 11.22 -0.37 5.48
C PHE A 24 10.83 0.50 4.27
N TYR A 25 9.57 0.92 4.21
CA TYR A 25 9.06 1.77 3.14
C TYR A 25 9.33 3.26 3.33
N SER A 26 10.09 3.68 4.35
CA SER A 26 10.38 5.08 4.66
C SER A 26 9.12 5.96 4.72
N ILE A 27 8.09 5.48 5.41
CA ILE A 27 6.83 6.18 5.63
C ILE A 27 7.03 7.28 6.66
N LEU A 28 6.83 8.53 6.25
CA LEU A 28 6.97 9.72 7.10
C LEU A 28 5.64 10.36 7.49
N SER A 29 4.52 9.86 6.96
CA SER A 29 3.18 10.37 7.25
C SER A 29 2.12 9.29 7.13
N THR A 30 1.11 9.34 7.99
CA THR A 30 -0.06 8.48 7.93
C THR A 30 -1.30 9.29 7.52
N PRO A 31 -2.27 8.67 6.82
CA PRO A 31 -2.19 7.31 6.24
C PRO A 31 -1.22 7.26 5.06
N SER A 32 -0.67 6.08 4.79
CA SER A 32 0.08 5.80 3.56
C SER A 32 -0.45 4.51 2.92
N ILE A 33 -0.51 4.49 1.60
CA ILE A 33 -0.93 3.34 0.79
C ILE A 33 0.15 3.09 -0.25
N ILE A 34 0.59 1.84 -0.37
CA ILE A 34 1.65 1.41 -1.28
C ILE A 34 1.09 0.28 -2.13
N ILE A 35 1.39 0.31 -3.42
CA ILE A 35 1.19 -0.80 -4.35
C ILE A 35 2.58 -1.32 -4.70
N GLU A 36 2.79 -2.61 -4.49
CA GLU A 36 4.01 -3.34 -4.84
C GLU A 36 3.73 -4.35 -5.97
N ASP A 37 4.78 -4.74 -6.68
CA ASP A 37 4.75 -5.90 -7.56
C ASP A 37 5.14 -7.19 -6.80
N GLU A 38 5.23 -8.31 -7.51
CA GLU A 38 5.55 -9.62 -6.93
C GLU A 38 6.99 -9.71 -6.39
N GLU A 39 7.86 -8.74 -6.70
CA GLU A 39 9.24 -8.67 -6.24
C GLU A 39 9.42 -7.67 -5.07
N GLU A 40 8.34 -7.31 -4.38
CA GLU A 40 8.30 -6.31 -3.28
C GLU A 40 8.78 -4.92 -3.71
N LYS A 41 8.70 -4.61 -5.02
CA LYS A 41 9.09 -3.30 -5.53
C LYS A 41 7.88 -2.38 -5.57
N GLU A 42 8.04 -1.20 -4.99
CA GLU A 42 7.03 -0.13 -5.04
C GLU A 42 6.73 0.29 -6.49
N VAL A 43 5.47 0.12 -6.91
CA VAL A 43 4.92 0.54 -8.20
C VAL A 43 4.33 1.95 -8.08
N MET A 44 3.62 2.23 -6.98
CA MET A 44 2.99 3.52 -6.70
C MET A 44 2.75 3.67 -5.20
N SER A 45 2.82 4.90 -4.68
CA SER A 45 2.41 5.19 -3.31
C SER A 45 1.72 6.54 -3.14
N TRP A 46 0.89 6.61 -2.10
CA TRP A 46 0.27 7.82 -1.59
C TRP A 46 0.68 7.96 -0.13
N ARG A 47 1.30 9.07 0.24
CA ARG A 47 1.91 9.28 1.56
C ARG A 47 1.33 10.53 2.21
N GLY A 48 0.62 10.35 3.31
CA GLY A 48 -0.10 11.43 4.02
C GLY A 48 -1.40 11.87 3.33
N VAL A 49 -1.84 11.14 2.30
CA VAL A 49 -3.07 11.41 1.55
C VAL A 49 -3.79 10.11 1.25
N VAL A 50 -5.13 10.19 1.17
CA VAL A 50 -5.97 9.05 0.81
C VAL A 50 -6.38 9.20 -0.66
N PRO A 51 -5.96 8.29 -1.56
CA PRO A 51 -6.39 8.29 -2.94
C PRO A 51 -7.86 7.86 -3.06
N THR A 52 -8.46 8.19 -4.20
CA THR A 52 -9.72 7.61 -4.63
C THR A 52 -9.53 6.16 -5.06
N LEU A 53 -10.63 5.39 -5.05
CA LEU A 53 -10.61 4.00 -5.51
C LEU A 53 -10.23 3.90 -7.00
N GLU A 54 -10.60 4.90 -7.82
CA GLU A 54 -10.26 4.92 -9.25
C GLU A 54 -8.76 5.08 -9.46
N GLU A 55 -8.12 6.02 -8.76
CA GLU A 55 -6.66 6.20 -8.78
C GLU A 55 -5.95 4.90 -8.40
N VAL A 56 -6.39 4.23 -7.33
CA VAL A 56 -5.80 2.94 -6.93
C VAL A 56 -5.97 1.90 -8.04
N LYS A 57 -7.16 1.79 -8.65
CA LYS A 57 -7.44 0.82 -9.71
C LYS A 57 -6.67 1.06 -11.00
N GLN A 58 -6.31 2.30 -11.33
CA GLN A 58 -5.49 2.61 -12.50
C GLN A 58 -4.10 1.99 -12.43
N HIS A 59 -3.58 1.78 -11.22
CA HIS A 59 -2.25 1.17 -10.99
C HIS A 59 -2.32 -0.34 -10.74
N LEU A 60 -3.50 -0.90 -10.52
CA LEU A 60 -3.73 -2.34 -10.42
C LEU A 60 -3.89 -2.92 -11.83
N SER A 61 -2.79 -3.08 -12.54
CA SER A 61 -2.79 -3.88 -13.76
C SER A 61 -3.02 -5.34 -13.36
N VAL A 62 -4.24 -5.85 -13.54
CA VAL A 62 -4.51 -7.29 -13.47
C VAL A 62 -3.63 -7.92 -14.55
N GLY A 63 -2.64 -8.72 -14.14
CA GLY A 63 -1.76 -9.44 -15.05
C GLY A 63 -2.57 -10.08 -16.18
N ARG A 64 -2.15 -9.81 -17.41
CA ARG A 64 -2.54 -10.62 -18.57
C ARG A 64 -1.62 -11.84 -18.64
#